data_AF-A0A080ZM27-F1
#
_entry.id   AF-A0A080ZM27-F1
#
_cell.length_a   1.000
_cell.length_b   1.000
_cell.length_c   1.000
_cell.angle_alpha   90.00
_cell.angle_beta   90.00
_cell.angle_gamma   90.00
#
_symmetry.space_group_name_H-M   'P 1'
#
loop_
_entity.id
_entity.type
_entity.pdbx_description
1 polymer ?
#
loop_
_entity_poly.entity_id
_entity_poly.type
_entity_poly.pdbx_seq_one_letter_code
_entity_poly.pdbx_strand_id
1 'polypeptide(L)'
;MHEYEEAIRNRAKGGTDGKVVPIKTTFDEGLPRMWCRLRWRLSIDDVADELILTEIDKIISSVKNNSVPDVDHETREMLRMDLSESDVSERVIQYFKLCHDIIHDHGRQQFFTGKDGRQQLCRVLIVSLEPHFLREEVVGTVW
;
A
#
# COMPACT_ATOMS: atom_id res chain seq x y z
N MET A 1 21.66 -16.65 -2.03
CA MET A 1 20.30 -16.77 -1.48
C MET A 1 20.18 -17.91 -0.46
N HIS A 2 20.80 -19.07 -0.70
CA HIS A 2 20.74 -20.24 0.20
C HIS A 2 21.35 -20.02 1.60
N GLU A 3 22.47 -19.28 1.69
CA GLU A 3 23.15 -19.00 2.97
C GLU A 3 22.32 -18.13 3.93
N TYR A 4 21.49 -17.23 3.40
CA TYR A 4 20.57 -16.40 4.20
C TYR A 4 19.48 -17.26 4.84
N GLU A 5 18.92 -18.20 4.07
CA GLU A 5 17.87 -19.10 4.55
C GLU A 5 18.40 -20.12 5.55
N GLU A 6 19.63 -20.62 5.38
CA GLU A 6 20.28 -21.49 6.38
C GLU A 6 20.60 -20.74 7.68
N ALA A 7 21.07 -19.50 7.60
CA ALA A 7 21.34 -18.67 8.77
C ALA A 7 20.08 -18.43 9.62
N ILE A 8 18.93 -18.20 8.97
CA ILE A 8 17.64 -18.05 9.66
C ILE A 8 17.16 -19.37 10.26
N ARG A 9 17.32 -20.49 9.54
CA ARG A 9 16.91 -21.82 10.02
C ARG A 9 17.72 -22.29 11.22
N ASN A 10 19.00 -21.92 11.30
CA ASN A 10 19.86 -22.26 12.44
C ASN A 10 19.56 -21.40 13.68
N ARG A 11 19.09 -20.16 13.52
CA ARG A 11 18.59 -19.35 14.66
C ARG A 11 17.34 -19.93 15.32
N ALA A 12 16.48 -20.60 14.56
CA ALA A 12 15.27 -21.22 15.08
C ALA A 12 15.49 -22.55 15.84
N LYS A 13 16.71 -23.14 15.77
CA LYS A 13 17.02 -24.44 16.39
C LYS A 13 17.70 -24.34 17.77
N GLY A 14 18.05 -23.14 18.23
CA GLY A 14 18.57 -22.93 19.58
C GLY A 14 17.44 -22.81 20.60
N GLY A 15 17.43 -23.69 21.60
CA GLY A 15 16.42 -23.72 22.66
C GLY A 15 16.13 -22.34 23.25
N THR A 16 14.85 -22.08 23.47
CA THR A 16 14.30 -20.85 24.03
C THR A 16 14.80 -20.64 25.45
N ASP A 17 15.93 -19.97 25.59
CA ASP A 17 16.18 -19.08 26.71
C ASP A 17 15.92 -17.67 26.19
N GLY A 18 14.91 -17.00 26.74
CA GLY A 18 14.36 -15.74 26.25
C GLY A 18 15.33 -14.57 26.37
N LYS A 19 16.39 -14.56 25.56
CA LYS A 19 17.28 -13.41 25.41
C LYS A 19 16.57 -12.40 24.52
N VAL A 20 15.90 -11.44 25.16
CA VAL A 20 15.44 -10.23 24.48
C VAL A 20 16.69 -9.52 23.97
N VAL A 21 16.93 -9.62 22.66
CA VAL A 21 18.05 -8.95 22.00
C VAL A 21 17.62 -7.50 21.75
N PRO A 22 18.39 -6.50 22.22
CA PRO A 22 18.05 -5.10 22.02
C PRO A 22 17.91 -4.78 20.53
N ILE A 23 16.86 -4.05 20.16
CA ILE A 23 16.52 -3.72 18.78
C ILE A 23 17.68 -2.97 18.09
N LYS A 24 18.42 -2.14 18.82
CA LYS A 24 19.60 -1.45 18.25
C LYS A 24 20.69 -2.38 17.70
N THR A 25 20.73 -3.64 18.13
CA THR A 25 21.72 -4.64 17.68
C THR A 25 21.26 -5.47 16.50
N THR A 26 20.01 -5.31 16.06
CA THR A 26 19.47 -6.03 14.88
C THR A 26 19.64 -5.25 13.58
N PHE A 27 19.97 -3.95 13.66
CA PHE A 27 20.26 -3.10 12.51
C PHE A 27 21.73 -3.10 12.12
N ASP A 28 22.00 -2.73 10.87
CA ASP A 28 23.34 -2.30 10.47
C ASP A 28 23.83 -1.19 11.40
N GLU A 29 25.04 -1.32 11.95
CA GLU A 29 25.55 -0.38 12.95
C GLU A 29 25.61 1.08 12.46
N GLY A 30 25.70 1.30 11.15
CA GLY A 30 25.71 2.63 10.56
C GLY A 30 24.39 3.38 10.75
N LEU A 31 23.26 2.67 10.71
CA LEU A 31 21.93 3.27 10.74
C LEU A 31 21.59 3.89 12.12
N PRO A 32 21.69 3.18 13.26
CA PRO A 32 21.49 3.78 14.59
C PRO A 32 22.47 4.91 14.88
N ARG A 33 23.74 4.78 14.46
CA ARG A 33 24.75 5.84 14.63
C ARG A 33 24.36 7.11 13.88
N MET A 34 23.79 6.98 12.68
CA MET A 34 23.35 8.12 11.90
C MET A 34 22.12 8.80 12.51
N TRP A 35 21.14 8.03 13.00
CA TRP A 35 19.97 8.57 13.68
C TRP A 35 20.34 9.30 14.99
N CYS A 36 21.26 8.73 15.76
CA CYS A 36 21.83 9.38 16.94
C CYS A 36 22.43 10.74 16.60
N ARG A 37 23.27 10.81 15.56
CA ARG A 37 23.97 12.05 15.18
C ARG A 37 23.06 13.11 14.58
N LEU A 38 22.19 12.72 13.65
CA LEU A 38 21.46 13.67 12.81
C LEU A 38 20.06 14.00 13.32
N ARG A 39 19.42 13.09 14.07
CA ARG A 39 18.02 13.26 14.49
C ARG A 39 17.88 13.46 15.99
N TRP A 40 18.32 12.49 16.79
CA TRP A 40 18.01 12.48 18.21
C TRP A 40 19.01 13.26 19.06
N ARG A 41 20.25 13.46 18.58
CA ARG A 41 21.37 14.08 19.30
C ARG A 41 21.65 13.37 20.64
N LEU A 42 21.59 12.04 20.63
CA LEU A 42 21.84 11.17 21.78
C LEU A 42 23.05 10.27 21.53
N SER A 43 23.66 9.74 22.60
CA SER A 43 24.61 8.63 22.47
C SER A 43 23.87 7.34 22.11
N ILE A 44 24.54 6.44 21.39
CA ILE A 44 24.00 5.11 21.04
C ILE A 44 23.72 4.24 22.28
N ASP A 45 24.44 4.50 23.37
CA ASP A 45 24.26 3.79 24.64
C ASP A 45 22.94 4.17 25.31
N ASP A 46 22.51 5.42 25.14
CA ASP A 46 21.29 5.99 25.73
C ASP A 46 20.03 5.77 24.87
N VAL A 47 20.17 5.16 23.68
CA VAL A 47 19.02 4.85 22.82
C VAL A 47 18.25 3.65 23.38
N ALA A 48 17.00 3.92 23.77
CA ALA A 48 16.01 2.91 24.09
C ALA A 48 15.32 2.34 22.84
N ASP A 49 14.92 1.07 22.91
CA ASP A 49 14.25 0.37 21.81
C ASP A 49 12.92 1.02 21.41
N GLU A 50 12.19 1.61 22.36
CA GLU A 50 10.94 2.36 22.10
C GLU A 50 11.15 3.58 21.19
N LEU A 51 12.30 4.26 21.33
CA LEU A 51 12.64 5.41 20.49
C LEU A 51 12.90 4.98 19.04
N ILE A 52 13.55 3.83 18.86
CA ILE A 52 13.80 3.22 17.56
C ILE A 52 12.48 2.84 16.89
N LEU A 53 11.60 2.16 17.63
CA LEU A 53 10.27 1.78 17.13
C LEU A 53 9.43 3.01 16.74
N THR A 54 9.43 4.04 17.59
CA THR A 54 8.71 5.30 17.31
C THR A 54 9.20 5.97 16.03
N GLU A 55 10.51 5.98 15.79
CA GLU A 55 11.07 6.59 14.57
C GLU A 55 10.81 5.75 13.32
N ILE A 56 10.80 4.42 13.44
CA ILE A 56 10.38 3.52 12.37
C ILE A 56 8.91 3.79 12.01
N ASP A 57 8.03 3.86 13.01
CA ASP A 57 6.61 4.16 12.79
C ASP A 57 6.42 5.54 12.16
N LYS A 58 7.24 6.53 12.56
CA LYS A 58 7.23 7.86 11.96
C LYS A 58 7.70 7.85 10.51
N ILE A 59 8.76 7.11 10.18
CA ILE A 59 9.24 6.96 8.80
C ILE A 59 8.15 6.28 7.95
N ILE A 60 7.61 5.15 8.42
CA ILE A 60 6.53 4.42 7.75
C ILE A 60 5.32 5.34 7.54
N SER A 61 4.90 6.07 8.57
CA SER A 61 3.77 7.01 8.48
C SER A 61 4.04 8.16 7.52
N SER A 62 5.26 8.70 7.49
CA SER A 62 5.65 9.76 6.57
C SER A 62 5.69 9.27 5.12
N VAL A 63 6.12 8.03 4.87
CA VAL A 63 6.10 7.42 3.54
C VAL A 63 4.66 7.13 3.12
N LYS A 64 3.84 6.58 4.01
CA LYS A 64 2.40 6.34 3.73
C LYS A 64 1.64 7.62 3.43
N ASN A 65 2.01 8.76 4.02
CA ASN A 65 1.37 10.05 3.81
C ASN A 65 1.95 10.85 2.62
N ASN A 66 3.27 10.79 2.37
CA ASN A 66 3.91 11.52 1.26
C ASN A 66 3.87 10.78 -0.07
N SER A 67 3.58 9.48 -0.06
CA SER A 67 3.50 8.65 -1.24
C SER A 67 2.08 8.20 -1.55
N VAL A 68 1.04 8.86 -1.02
CA VAL A 68 -0.34 8.60 -1.47
C VAL A 68 -0.38 9.00 -2.94
N PRO A 69 -0.36 8.04 -3.88
CA PRO A 69 -0.51 8.38 -5.27
C PRO A 69 -1.92 8.94 -5.43
N ASP A 70 -2.17 9.71 -6.48
CA ASP A 70 -3.56 10.02 -6.84
C ASP A 70 -4.23 8.70 -7.25
N VAL A 71 -4.77 7.99 -6.27
CA VAL A 71 -5.37 6.65 -6.41
C VAL A 71 -6.48 6.69 -7.45
N ASP A 72 -7.17 7.83 -7.58
CA ASP A 72 -8.18 8.03 -8.61
C ASP A 72 -7.56 8.13 -9.99
N HIS A 73 -6.49 8.92 -10.16
CA HIS A 73 -5.80 9.00 -11.44
C HIS A 73 -5.25 7.64 -11.87
N GLU A 74 -4.50 6.96 -10.99
CA GLU A 74 -3.90 5.67 -11.32
C GLU A 74 -4.95 4.58 -11.61
N THR A 75 -6.04 4.54 -10.84
CA THR A 75 -7.11 3.58 -11.09
C THR A 75 -7.80 3.86 -12.43
N ARG A 76 -8.02 5.14 -12.77
CA ARG A 76 -8.60 5.53 -14.07
C ARG A 76 -7.71 5.16 -15.26
N GLU A 77 -6.40 5.32 -15.13
CA GLU A 77 -5.48 4.97 -16.22
C GLU A 77 -5.49 3.47 -16.57
N MET A 78 -5.66 2.62 -15.55
CA MET A 78 -5.73 1.17 -15.70
C MET A 78 -7.12 0.67 -16.10
N LEU A 79 -8.18 1.37 -15.67
CA LEU A 79 -9.57 0.98 -15.88
C LEU A 79 -10.05 1.39 -17.28
N ARG A 80 -9.71 0.58 -18.28
CA ARG A 80 -10.10 0.80 -19.68
C ARG A 80 -11.09 -0.26 -20.14
N MET A 81 -12.25 0.17 -20.64
CA MET A 81 -13.25 -0.75 -21.18
C MET A 81 -12.77 -1.32 -22.52
N ASP A 82 -12.90 -2.64 -22.70
CA ASP A 82 -12.54 -3.30 -23.96
C ASP A 82 -13.63 -3.07 -25.02
N LEU A 83 -13.43 -2.07 -25.87
CA LEU A 83 -14.36 -1.75 -26.96
C LEU A 83 -14.29 -2.73 -28.15
N SER A 84 -13.34 -3.67 -28.15
CA SER A 84 -13.28 -4.73 -29.16
C SER A 84 -14.29 -5.86 -28.88
N GLU A 85 -14.73 -6.01 -27.63
CA GLU A 85 -15.81 -6.92 -27.26
C GLU A 85 -17.15 -6.42 -27.80
N SER A 86 -17.79 -7.25 -28.61
CA SER A 86 -19.04 -6.95 -29.31
C SER A 86 -20.27 -7.14 -28.44
N ASP A 87 -20.22 -8.09 -27.49
CA ASP A 87 -21.28 -8.30 -26.51
C ASP A 87 -21.20 -7.23 -25.42
N VAL A 88 -22.18 -6.34 -25.42
CA VAL A 88 -22.25 -5.22 -24.46
C VAL A 88 -22.33 -5.72 -23.02
N SER A 89 -23.02 -6.83 -22.77
CA SER A 89 -23.19 -7.36 -21.41
C SER A 89 -21.88 -7.94 -20.90
N GLU A 90 -21.19 -8.74 -21.73
CA GLU A 90 -19.88 -9.28 -21.40
C GLU A 90 -18.86 -8.16 -21.18
N ARG A 91 -18.83 -7.16 -22.05
CA ARG A 91 -17.95 -5.99 -21.93
C ARG A 91 -18.14 -5.25 -20.60
N VAL A 92 -19.38 -5.05 -20.17
CA VAL A 92 -19.68 -4.40 -18.89
C VAL A 92 -19.25 -5.27 -17.71
N ILE A 93 -19.50 -6.58 -17.76
CA ILE A 93 -19.05 -7.53 -16.72
C ILE A 93 -17.53 -7.52 -16.59
N GLN A 94 -16.82 -7.57 -17.72
CA GLN A 94 -15.36 -7.53 -17.76
C GLN A 94 -14.81 -6.21 -17.21
N TYR A 95 -15.47 -5.08 -17.49
CA TYR A 95 -15.10 -3.78 -16.92
C TYR A 95 -15.20 -3.75 -15.38
N PHE A 96 -16.29 -4.25 -14.81
CA PHE A 96 -16.43 -4.32 -13.35
C PHE A 96 -15.46 -5.32 -12.71
N LYS A 97 -15.20 -6.45 -13.39
CA LYS A 97 -14.19 -7.41 -12.97
C LYS A 97 -12.80 -6.77 -12.97
N LEU A 98 -12.43 -6.06 -14.04
CA LEU A 98 -11.17 -5.32 -14.13
C LEU A 98 -11.02 -4.32 -12.98
N CYS A 99 -12.08 -3.57 -12.65
CA CYS A 99 -12.07 -2.68 -11.50
C CYS A 99 -11.81 -3.42 -10.18
N HIS A 100 -12.46 -4.57 -9.96
CA HIS A 100 -12.24 -5.40 -8.78
C HIS A 100 -10.78 -5.88 -8.71
N ASP A 101 -10.25 -6.37 -9.82
CA ASP A 101 -8.90 -6.91 -9.91
C ASP A 101 -7.85 -5.80 -9.68
N ILE A 102 -8.02 -4.61 -10.25
CA ILE A 102 -7.14 -3.45 -9.99
C ILE A 102 -7.11 -3.10 -8.49
N ILE A 103 -8.28 -3.03 -7.85
CA ILE A 103 -8.39 -2.67 -6.43
C ILE A 103 -7.73 -3.74 -5.55
N HIS A 104 -7.94 -5.02 -5.88
CA HIS A 104 -7.40 -6.15 -5.16
C HIS A 104 -5.88 -6.23 -5.30
N ASP A 105 -5.36 -6.22 -6.53
CA ASP A 105 -3.96 -6.48 -6.85
C ASP A 105 -3.03 -5.35 -6.41
N HIS A 106 -3.56 -4.13 -6.31
CA HIS A 106 -2.81 -2.96 -5.82
C HIS A 106 -3.03 -2.68 -4.33
N GLY A 107 -3.75 -3.54 -3.60
CA GLY A 107 -3.98 -3.36 -2.15
C GLY A 107 -4.77 -2.09 -1.81
N ARG A 108 -5.65 -1.64 -2.71
CA ARG A 108 -6.37 -0.35 -2.61
C ARG A 108 -7.71 -0.45 -1.90
N GLN A 109 -8.08 -1.60 -1.37
CA GLN A 109 -9.40 -1.86 -0.78
C GLN A 109 -9.78 -0.80 0.25
N GLN A 110 -8.85 -0.43 1.14
CA GLN A 110 -9.08 0.56 2.20
C GLN A 110 -9.50 1.95 1.69
N PHE A 111 -9.02 2.38 0.51
CA PHE A 111 -9.37 3.70 -0.06
C PHE A 111 -10.82 3.79 -0.51
N PHE A 112 -11.42 2.66 -0.90
CA PHE A 112 -12.79 2.61 -1.40
C PHE A 112 -13.81 2.10 -0.37
N THR A 113 -13.41 2.03 0.92
CA THR A 113 -14.31 1.67 2.02
C THR A 113 -15.05 2.88 2.59
N GLY A 114 -16.16 2.64 3.30
CA GLY A 114 -16.97 3.70 3.89
C GLY A 114 -17.83 4.47 2.88
N LYS A 115 -18.53 5.52 3.33
CA LYS A 115 -19.43 6.30 2.47
C LYS A 115 -18.65 7.07 1.40
N ASP A 116 -17.61 7.78 1.81
CA ASP A 116 -16.83 8.65 0.93
C ASP A 116 -15.99 7.83 -0.06
N GLY A 117 -15.37 6.73 0.39
CA GLY A 117 -14.65 5.81 -0.48
C GLY A 117 -15.54 5.13 -1.52
N ARG A 118 -16.79 4.76 -1.16
CA ARG A 118 -17.76 4.26 -2.15
C ARG A 118 -18.16 5.33 -3.16
N GLN A 119 -18.34 6.58 -2.73
CA GLN A 119 -18.65 7.68 -3.64
C GLN A 119 -17.49 7.97 -4.59
N GLN A 120 -16.25 7.89 -4.10
CA GLN A 120 -15.04 8.02 -4.88
C GLN A 120 -14.93 6.89 -5.92
N LEU A 121 -15.18 5.64 -5.52
CA LEU A 121 -15.23 4.50 -6.44
C LEU A 121 -16.26 4.68 -7.55
N CYS A 122 -17.49 5.09 -7.20
CA CYS A 122 -18.53 5.41 -8.19
C CYS A 122 -18.09 6.50 -9.16
N ARG A 123 -17.43 7.56 -8.68
CA ARG A 123 -16.90 8.63 -9.52
C ARG A 123 -15.84 8.10 -10.50
N VAL A 124 -14.89 7.29 -10.03
CA VAL A 124 -13.85 6.67 -10.86
C VAL A 124 -14.47 5.76 -11.94
N LEU A 125 -15.42 4.92 -11.56
CA LEU A 125 -16.15 4.05 -12.48
C LEU A 125 -16.86 4.84 -13.57
N ILE A 126 -17.63 5.88 -13.21
CA ILE A 126 -18.38 6.69 -14.17
C ILE A 126 -17.43 7.47 -15.09
N VAL A 127 -16.38 8.07 -14.54
CA VAL A 127 -15.40 8.88 -15.28
C VAL A 127 -14.48 8.02 -16.17
N SER A 128 -14.46 6.71 -16.00
CA SER A 128 -13.69 5.79 -16.86
C SER A 128 -14.57 5.00 -17.83
N LEU A 129 -15.89 5.21 -17.81
CA LEU A 129 -16.78 4.59 -18.79
C LEU A 129 -16.48 5.09 -20.20
N GLU A 130 -16.37 4.13 -21.10
CA GLU A 130 -16.34 4.31 -22.54
C GLU A 130 -17.39 3.39 -23.17
N PRO A 131 -18.06 3.78 -24.26
CA PRO A 131 -17.92 5.07 -24.94
C PRO A 131 -18.59 6.22 -24.16
N HIS A 132 -18.24 7.47 -24.49
CA HIS A 132 -18.66 8.67 -23.73
C HIS A 132 -20.18 8.78 -23.47
N PHE A 133 -21.03 8.30 -24.39
CA PHE A 133 -22.49 8.38 -24.20
C PHE A 133 -23.00 7.57 -23.00
N LEU A 134 -22.34 6.47 -22.62
CA LEU A 134 -22.71 5.68 -21.43
C LEU A 134 -22.50 6.48 -20.15
N ARG A 135 -21.51 7.37 -20.14
CA ARG A 135 -21.26 8.27 -19.02
C ARG A 135 -22.39 9.28 -18.86
N GLU A 136 -22.85 9.87 -19.97
CA GLU A 136 -23.95 10.85 -19.95
C GLU A 136 -25.26 10.22 -19.46
N GLU A 137 -25.55 9.00 -19.89
CA GLU A 137 -26.77 8.27 -19.50
C GLU A 137 -26.78 7.93 -18.00
N VAL A 138 -25.65 7.45 -17.48
CA VAL A 138 -25.51 7.10 -16.05
C VAL A 138 -25.51 8.36 -15.17
N VAL A 139 -24.89 9.46 -15.63
CA VAL A 139 -24.95 10.74 -14.91
C VAL A 139 -26.38 11.29 -14.90
N GLY A 140 -27.13 11.15 -15.99
CA GLY A 140 -28.53 11.61 -16.07
C GLY A 140 -29.54 10.82 -15.22
N THR A 141 -29.17 9.62 -14.74
CA THR A 141 -30.04 8.75 -13.92
C THR A 141 -29.70 8.74 -12.43
N VAL A 142 -28.51 9.22 -12.04
CA VAL A 142 -27.98 9.10 -10.66
C VAL A 142 -27.92 10.45 -9.93
N TRP A 143 -28.26 11.56 -10.60
CA TRP A 143 -28.30 12.92 -10.02
C TRP A 143 -29.67 13.58 -10.16
#